data_AF-A0A4P9ZM25-F1
#
_entry.id   AF-A0A4P9ZM25-F1
#
_cell.length_a   1.000
_cell.length_b   1.000
_cell.length_c   1.000
_cell.angle_alpha   90.00
_cell.angle_beta   90.00
_cell.angle_gamma   90.00
#
_symmetry.space_group_name_H-M   'P 1'
#
loop_
_entity.id
_entity.type
_entity.pdbx_description
1 polymer ?
#
loop_
_entity_poly.entity_id
_entity_poly.type
_entity_poly.pdbx_seq_one_letter_code
_entity_poly.pdbx_strand_id
1 'polypeptide(L)'
;MGSFSQLSSGELPNPNDSEDWRSFWLKWDSEQLVGAIKERLQNEPDKEKDVPFFKSLLQGSRLVHLEEPYHLATTELFHTLLLQETEHRTQETYFREISDILLTELRYMIPRTLLALARDFLEQLQRFVPLNTAALEVVPPLIQTLAGLDILSTGDDSEWADCVTGTDAKDHMLDRICKLSWYPGLTLPLVSAFKDITFTTAQSDFFLSKVFKVLRAVDPDEIPPLVYQILLLIKGNRRRGIQELVAFFDELENQSLGTQPPPDIPCNFGDATPRPIQTLSSEKLCRTESIVLLHISFAVKQDQELGQEVLKLTKITETPRLGPFLLSVLLAIAKIHRFETAVLDLVKGKICTFYRNSQKSQLVLSGRGNGRTPVADNTLTDTFHRLACNANVGWDQTIPSLIQLALVLLDVASGGSQGTSSFFAKPKERPIRSTIIQAVIDSQQRLVDKETSSDNVGQDPIGQLGISTLQLIFQHHRMVRTDVLDQVIARIEFRAESSPSCIELLGRLVAEFPETLATEYLTKIKELFNGLVYLPPDVAEQVMLVVLPLTHYDQGFCDHLMLVLRKHMFSRDLEGRQVALVGLLVFLTTLT
;
A
#
# COMPACT_ATOMS: atom_id res chain seq x y z
N MET A 1 48.14 -31.12 -32.22
CA MET A 1 47.44 -30.98 -30.93
C MET A 1 47.75 -29.57 -30.44
N GLY A 2 46.77 -28.66 -30.47
CA GLY A 2 46.93 -27.34 -29.84
C GLY A 2 47.07 -27.52 -28.33
N SER A 3 47.94 -26.75 -27.69
CA SER A 3 48.08 -26.83 -26.23
C SER A 3 46.91 -26.11 -25.57
N PHE A 4 46.39 -26.64 -24.45
CA PHE A 4 45.35 -26.02 -23.62
C PHE A 4 45.64 -24.52 -23.33
N SER A 5 46.93 -24.18 -23.21
CA SER A 5 47.41 -22.80 -23.07
C SER A 5 47.05 -21.85 -24.22
N GLN A 6 46.79 -22.34 -25.43
CA GLN A 6 46.46 -21.48 -26.58
C GLN A 6 45.03 -20.91 -26.49
N LEU A 7 44.05 -21.72 -26.07
CA LEU A 7 42.66 -21.26 -25.86
C LEU A 7 42.56 -20.34 -24.63
N SER A 8 43.31 -20.64 -23.56
CA SER A 8 43.38 -19.77 -22.37
C SER A 8 44.22 -18.50 -22.61
N SER A 9 45.13 -18.49 -23.58
CA SER A 9 45.90 -17.28 -23.97
C SER A 9 45.15 -16.29 -24.89
N GLY A 10 44.08 -16.71 -25.56
CA GLY A 10 43.18 -15.82 -26.32
C GLY A 10 43.38 -15.78 -27.84
N GLU A 11 44.19 -16.68 -28.40
CA GLU A 11 44.40 -16.76 -29.85
C GLU A 11 43.23 -17.51 -30.52
N LEU A 12 42.16 -16.77 -30.85
CA LEU A 12 41.07 -17.27 -31.70
C LEU A 12 41.32 -16.96 -33.19
N PRO A 13 40.82 -17.79 -34.11
CA PRO A 13 40.81 -17.50 -35.53
C PRO A 13 40.07 -16.19 -35.86
N ASN A 14 40.34 -15.61 -37.03
CA ASN A 14 39.64 -14.41 -37.50
C ASN A 14 38.12 -14.69 -37.52
N PRO A 15 37.28 -13.88 -36.85
CA PRO A 15 35.84 -14.12 -36.74
C PRO A 15 35.09 -14.10 -38.08
N ASN A 16 35.72 -13.69 -39.19
CA ASN A 16 35.11 -13.69 -40.53
C ASN A 16 35.62 -14.81 -41.47
N ASP A 17 36.58 -15.64 -41.05
CA ASP A 17 37.18 -16.67 -41.89
C ASP A 17 36.65 -18.08 -41.57
N SER A 18 35.72 -18.57 -42.40
CA SER A 18 35.05 -19.85 -42.16
C SER A 18 35.95 -21.08 -42.35
N GLU A 19 37.02 -20.99 -43.14
CA GLU A 19 37.95 -22.12 -43.32
C GLU A 19 38.90 -22.25 -42.14
N ASP A 20 39.36 -21.12 -41.60
CA ASP A 20 40.18 -21.10 -40.39
C ASP A 20 39.40 -21.68 -39.20
N TRP A 21 38.13 -21.32 -39.02
CA TRP A 21 37.27 -21.88 -37.97
C TRP A 21 36.97 -23.38 -38.16
N ARG A 22 36.85 -23.87 -39.41
CA ARG A 22 36.75 -25.32 -39.67
C ARG A 22 38.00 -26.06 -39.24
N SER A 23 39.17 -25.52 -39.59
CA SER A 23 40.46 -26.10 -39.23
C SER A 23 40.71 -26.06 -37.72
N PHE A 24 40.16 -25.04 -37.05
CA PHE A 24 40.14 -24.91 -35.60
C PHE A 24 39.29 -26.03 -34.98
N TRP A 25 38.01 -26.15 -35.32
CA TRP A 25 37.14 -27.17 -34.71
C TRP A 25 37.60 -28.62 -34.99
N LEU A 26 38.33 -28.87 -36.09
CA LEU A 26 38.94 -30.18 -36.37
C LEU A 26 40.11 -30.56 -35.43
N LYS A 27 40.72 -29.59 -34.75
CA LYS A 27 41.92 -29.78 -33.92
C LYS A 27 41.64 -29.81 -32.42
N TRP A 28 40.42 -29.46 -32.00
CA TRP A 28 40.06 -29.21 -30.62
C TRP A 28 38.94 -30.14 -30.15
N ASP A 29 38.98 -30.53 -28.88
CA ASP A 29 38.01 -31.43 -28.26
C ASP A 29 37.03 -30.66 -27.35
N SER A 30 35.85 -31.24 -27.16
CA SER A 30 34.75 -30.76 -26.30
C SER A 30 35.20 -30.44 -24.86
N GLU A 31 36.03 -31.29 -24.25
CA GLU A 31 36.54 -31.08 -22.88
C GLU A 31 37.44 -29.85 -22.77
N GLN A 32 38.24 -29.55 -23.81
CA GLN A 32 39.14 -28.41 -23.82
C GLN A 32 38.38 -27.09 -23.94
N LEU A 33 37.30 -27.07 -24.72
CA LEU A 33 36.39 -25.92 -24.83
C LEU A 33 35.73 -25.61 -23.48
N VAL A 34 35.16 -26.63 -22.83
CA VAL A 34 34.52 -26.51 -21.52
C VAL A 34 35.52 -25.97 -20.48
N GLY A 35 36.74 -26.51 -20.47
CA GLY A 35 37.81 -26.05 -19.58
C GLY A 35 38.18 -24.58 -19.82
N ALA A 36 38.31 -24.16 -21.08
CA ALA A 36 38.65 -22.78 -21.42
C ALA A 36 37.54 -21.78 -21.05
N ILE A 37 36.27 -22.13 -21.24
CA ILE A 37 35.13 -21.31 -20.84
C ILE A 37 35.11 -21.15 -19.31
N LYS A 38 35.26 -22.25 -18.57
CA LYS A 38 35.28 -22.25 -17.10
C LYS A 38 36.46 -21.46 -16.55
N GLU A 39 37.66 -21.67 -17.08
CA GLU A 39 38.87 -20.96 -16.65
C GLU A 39 38.71 -19.44 -16.80
N ARG A 40 38.19 -18.96 -17.93
CA ARG A 40 38.01 -17.51 -18.20
C ARG A 40 36.89 -16.85 -17.40
N LEU A 41 35.85 -17.59 -17.04
CA LEU A 41 34.76 -17.07 -16.22
C LEU A 41 35.06 -17.14 -14.72
N GLN A 42 35.92 -18.07 -14.29
CA GLN A 42 36.22 -18.33 -12.88
C GLN A 42 37.55 -17.71 -12.40
N ASN A 43 38.56 -17.57 -13.25
CA ASN A 43 39.87 -17.03 -12.89
C ASN A 43 40.03 -15.60 -13.43
N GLU A 44 40.07 -14.60 -12.54
CA GLU A 44 40.29 -13.16 -12.80
C GLU A 44 39.57 -12.60 -14.06
N PRO A 45 38.32 -12.11 -13.94
CA PRO A 45 37.56 -11.64 -15.09
C PRO A 45 38.21 -10.43 -15.76
N ASP A 46 38.65 -10.57 -17.01
CA ASP A 46 39.25 -9.52 -17.82
C ASP A 46 38.30 -9.16 -18.97
N LYS A 47 37.47 -8.16 -18.71
CA LYS A 47 36.48 -7.64 -19.67
C LYS A 47 37.07 -7.30 -21.04
N GLU A 48 38.30 -6.78 -21.11
CA GLU A 48 38.90 -6.37 -22.38
C GLU A 48 39.31 -7.55 -23.25
N LYS A 49 39.56 -8.72 -22.65
CA LYS A 49 39.98 -9.93 -23.36
C LYS A 49 38.83 -10.92 -23.56
N ASP A 50 38.03 -11.15 -22.53
CA ASP A 50 37.07 -12.24 -22.51
C ASP A 50 35.79 -11.92 -23.30
N VAL A 51 35.32 -10.66 -23.29
CA VAL A 51 34.13 -10.26 -24.07
C VAL A 51 34.37 -10.40 -25.58
N PRO A 52 35.49 -9.88 -26.17
CA PRO A 52 35.82 -10.14 -27.57
C PRO A 52 36.05 -11.62 -27.88
N PHE A 53 36.62 -12.37 -26.93
CA PHE A 53 36.85 -13.80 -27.08
C PHE A 53 35.52 -14.56 -27.23
N PHE A 54 34.58 -14.40 -26.29
CA PHE A 54 33.28 -15.09 -26.35
C PHE A 54 32.49 -14.67 -27.59
N LYS A 55 32.52 -13.38 -27.94
CA LYS A 55 31.88 -12.89 -29.17
C LYS A 55 32.46 -13.56 -30.42
N SER A 56 33.79 -13.67 -30.52
CA SER A 56 34.45 -14.28 -31.68
C SER A 56 34.22 -15.80 -31.72
N LEU A 57 34.21 -16.46 -30.57
CA LEU A 57 33.92 -17.89 -30.43
C LEU A 57 32.51 -18.25 -30.93
N LEU A 58 31.49 -17.51 -30.50
CA LEU A 58 30.11 -17.75 -30.91
C LEU A 58 29.86 -17.41 -32.38
N GLN A 59 30.43 -16.30 -32.87
CA GLN A 59 30.31 -15.92 -34.29
C GLN A 59 31.03 -16.90 -35.21
N GLY A 60 32.25 -17.32 -34.83
CA GLY A 60 33.03 -18.29 -35.58
C GLY A 60 32.39 -19.67 -35.65
N SER A 61 31.89 -20.17 -34.53
CA SER A 61 31.15 -21.45 -34.50
C SER A 61 29.86 -21.41 -35.32
N ARG A 62 29.18 -20.26 -35.37
CA ARG A 62 27.99 -20.06 -36.24
C ARG A 62 28.35 -20.09 -37.73
N LEU A 63 29.42 -19.41 -38.14
CA LEU A 63 29.80 -19.29 -39.57
C LEU A 63 30.10 -20.63 -40.24
N VAL A 64 30.52 -21.61 -39.46
CA VAL A 64 30.93 -22.91 -39.99
C VAL A 64 29.74 -23.86 -40.23
N HIS A 65 28.54 -23.52 -39.73
CA HIS A 65 27.36 -24.39 -39.69
C HIS A 65 27.61 -25.75 -39.00
N LEU A 66 28.61 -25.83 -38.11
CA LEU A 66 28.81 -27.00 -37.28
C LEU A 66 27.88 -26.89 -36.07
N GLU A 67 26.78 -27.65 -36.09
CA GLU A 67 25.72 -27.59 -35.07
C GLU A 67 26.22 -28.00 -33.68
N GLU A 68 27.09 -29.00 -33.59
CA GLU A 68 27.60 -29.52 -32.30
C GLU A 68 28.52 -28.57 -31.52
N PRO A 69 29.60 -28.00 -32.08
CA PRO A 69 30.47 -27.09 -31.34
C PRO A 69 29.79 -25.76 -31.00
N TYR A 70 28.90 -25.26 -31.86
CA TYR A 70 28.09 -24.07 -31.55
C TYR A 70 27.12 -24.34 -30.41
N HIS A 71 26.43 -25.50 -30.43
CA HIS A 71 25.58 -25.93 -29.34
C HIS A 71 26.37 -26.05 -28.03
N LEU A 72 27.51 -26.76 -28.04
CA LEU A 72 28.32 -26.96 -26.84
C LEU A 72 28.85 -25.63 -26.27
N ALA A 73 29.37 -24.75 -27.12
CA ALA A 73 29.90 -23.45 -26.68
C ALA A 73 28.82 -22.58 -26.03
N THR A 74 27.62 -22.53 -26.62
CA THR A 74 26.50 -21.74 -26.10
C THR A 74 25.93 -22.31 -24.80
N THR A 75 25.75 -23.63 -24.70
CA THR A 75 25.23 -24.27 -23.47
C THR A 75 26.20 -24.15 -22.31
N GLU A 76 27.50 -24.37 -22.55
CA GLU A 76 28.52 -24.30 -21.48
C GLU A 76 28.78 -22.86 -21.03
N LEU A 77 28.73 -21.89 -21.95
CA LEU A 77 28.84 -20.47 -21.60
C LEU A 77 27.68 -20.03 -20.70
N PHE A 78 26.44 -20.38 -21.05
CA PHE A 78 25.27 -20.07 -20.23
C PHE A 78 25.31 -20.80 -18.89
N HIS A 79 25.65 -22.10 -18.87
CA HIS A 79 25.78 -22.88 -17.65
C HIS A 79 26.80 -22.30 -16.68
N THR A 80 27.99 -21.97 -17.20
CA THR A 80 29.07 -21.41 -16.39
C THR A 80 28.69 -20.02 -15.86
N LEU A 81 28.01 -19.21 -16.67
CA LEU A 81 27.50 -17.90 -16.28
C LEU A 81 26.42 -17.99 -15.19
N LEU A 82 25.48 -18.94 -15.29
CA LEU A 82 24.44 -19.19 -14.28
C LEU A 82 25.04 -19.47 -12.90
N LEU A 83 26.14 -20.22 -12.86
CA LEU A 83 26.80 -20.67 -11.63
C LEU A 83 27.81 -19.66 -11.05
N GLN A 84 28.11 -18.54 -11.71
CA GLN A 84 29.03 -17.54 -11.15
C GLN A 84 28.35 -16.69 -10.06
N GLU A 85 28.93 -16.67 -8.86
CA GLU A 85 28.51 -15.76 -7.78
C GLU A 85 29.06 -14.35 -8.03
N THR A 86 28.18 -13.34 -8.00
CA THR A 86 28.58 -11.93 -8.12
C THR A 86 28.99 -11.39 -6.75
N GLU A 87 30.23 -11.63 -6.30
CA GLU A 87 30.72 -11.09 -5.02
C GLU A 87 31.09 -9.59 -5.11
N HIS A 88 31.33 -9.06 -6.31
CA HIS A 88 31.80 -7.68 -6.51
C HIS A 88 31.05 -6.90 -7.60
N ARG A 89 30.73 -5.63 -7.30
CA ARG A 89 30.01 -4.70 -8.19
C ARG A 89 30.75 -4.41 -9.52
N THR A 90 32.06 -4.59 -9.57
CA THR A 90 32.87 -4.47 -10.79
C THR A 90 32.61 -5.61 -11.77
N GLN A 91 32.30 -6.81 -11.27
CA GLN A 91 32.01 -8.00 -12.07
C GLN A 91 30.58 -7.98 -12.64
N GLU A 92 29.65 -7.22 -12.07
CA GLU A 92 28.28 -7.07 -12.62
C GLU A 92 28.30 -6.54 -14.06
N THR A 93 29.17 -5.58 -14.36
CA THR A 93 29.29 -5.02 -15.72
C THR A 93 29.89 -6.01 -16.71
N TYR A 94 30.77 -6.88 -16.24
CA TYR A 94 31.38 -7.94 -17.03
C TYR A 94 30.36 -9.01 -17.40
N PHE A 95 29.65 -9.55 -16.41
CA PHE A 95 28.64 -10.58 -16.64
C PHE A 95 27.45 -10.06 -17.46
N ARG A 96 27.06 -8.79 -17.30
CA ARG A 96 26.02 -8.18 -18.14
C ARG A 96 26.41 -8.15 -19.62
N GLU A 97 27.65 -7.80 -19.96
CA GLU A 97 28.09 -7.79 -21.37
C GLU A 97 28.16 -9.20 -21.96
N ILE A 98 28.49 -10.21 -21.15
CA ILE A 98 28.43 -11.62 -21.58
C ILE A 98 26.97 -12.04 -21.80
N SER A 99 26.05 -11.65 -20.90
CA SER A 99 24.61 -11.84 -21.11
C SER A 99 24.13 -11.15 -22.39
N ASP A 100 24.58 -9.93 -22.68
CA ASP A 100 24.24 -9.21 -23.91
C ASP A 100 24.70 -9.96 -25.17
N ILE A 101 25.89 -10.58 -25.13
CA ILE A 101 26.34 -11.45 -26.21
C ILE A 101 25.37 -12.62 -26.40
N LEU A 102 25.02 -13.35 -25.33
CA LEU A 102 24.08 -14.46 -25.39
C LEU A 102 22.70 -14.01 -25.92
N LEU A 103 22.20 -12.87 -25.47
CA LEU A 103 20.95 -12.27 -25.94
C LEU A 103 20.96 -12.01 -27.45
N THR A 104 22.06 -11.50 -28.01
CA THR A 104 22.18 -11.27 -29.46
C THR A 104 22.20 -12.56 -30.28
N GLU A 105 22.66 -13.67 -29.69
CA GLU A 105 22.79 -14.97 -30.36
C GLU A 105 21.55 -15.86 -30.21
N LEU A 106 20.68 -15.63 -29.21
CA LEU A 106 19.44 -16.40 -28.98
C LEU A 106 18.60 -16.60 -30.27
N ARG A 107 18.47 -15.55 -31.09
CA ARG A 107 17.69 -15.58 -32.34
C ARG A 107 18.26 -16.50 -33.43
N TYR A 108 19.52 -16.92 -33.32
CA TYR A 108 20.20 -17.80 -34.27
C TYR A 108 20.32 -19.24 -33.75
N MET A 109 19.90 -19.50 -32.51
CA MET A 109 20.01 -20.83 -31.90
C MET A 109 18.97 -21.80 -32.48
N ILE A 110 19.38 -23.05 -32.62
CA ILE A 110 18.53 -24.16 -33.05
C ILE A 110 17.60 -24.55 -31.87
N PRO A 111 16.35 -25.00 -32.11
CA PRO A 111 15.43 -25.39 -31.03
C PRO A 111 16.02 -26.33 -29.98
N ARG A 112 16.85 -27.31 -30.38
CA ARG A 112 17.55 -28.21 -29.46
C ARG A 112 18.44 -27.48 -28.44
N THR A 113 19.17 -26.47 -28.89
CA THR A 113 20.03 -25.64 -28.01
C THR A 113 19.18 -24.82 -27.05
N LEU A 114 18.09 -24.21 -27.52
CA LEU A 114 17.18 -23.43 -26.68
C LEU A 114 16.54 -24.30 -25.57
N LEU A 115 16.14 -25.53 -25.90
CA LEU A 115 15.63 -26.50 -24.93
C LEU A 115 16.71 -26.94 -23.93
N ALA A 116 17.96 -27.13 -24.37
CA ALA A 116 19.08 -27.44 -23.50
C ALA A 116 19.38 -26.31 -22.49
N LEU A 117 19.32 -25.05 -22.93
CA LEU A 117 19.45 -23.88 -22.04
C LEU A 117 18.30 -23.81 -21.02
N ALA A 118 17.07 -24.05 -21.47
CA ALA A 118 15.89 -24.06 -20.60
C ALA A 118 15.98 -25.17 -19.54
N ARG A 119 16.41 -26.37 -19.94
CA ARG A 119 16.64 -27.50 -19.02
C ARG A 119 17.71 -27.17 -17.98
N ASP A 120 18.87 -26.66 -18.41
CA ASP A 120 19.95 -26.34 -17.47
C ASP A 120 19.50 -25.29 -16.44
N PHE A 121 18.77 -24.25 -16.87
CA PHE A 121 18.17 -23.29 -15.95
C PHE A 121 17.21 -23.95 -14.93
N LEU A 122 16.32 -24.83 -15.39
CA LEU A 122 15.38 -25.55 -14.51
C LEU A 122 16.11 -26.48 -13.53
N GLU A 123 17.17 -27.16 -13.96
CA GLU A 123 18.01 -28.00 -13.11
C GLU A 123 18.74 -27.18 -12.05
N GLN A 124 19.32 -26.03 -12.41
CA GLN A 124 19.98 -25.17 -11.43
C GLN A 124 18.97 -24.55 -10.44
N LEU A 125 17.77 -24.17 -10.90
CA LEU A 125 16.69 -23.74 -10.01
C LEU A 125 16.29 -24.86 -9.04
N GLN A 126 16.21 -26.11 -9.49
CA GLN A 126 15.88 -27.26 -8.65
C GLN A 126 16.95 -27.54 -7.59
N ARG A 127 18.23 -27.27 -7.90
CA ARG A 127 19.35 -27.43 -6.96
C ARG A 127 19.37 -26.41 -5.82
N PHE A 128 18.53 -25.37 -5.87
CA PHE A 128 18.38 -24.36 -4.83
C PHE A 128 19.69 -23.58 -4.55
N VAL A 129 20.44 -23.27 -5.62
CA VAL A 129 21.72 -22.54 -5.58
C VAL A 129 21.47 -21.05 -5.92
N PRO A 130 22.23 -20.08 -5.36
CA PRO A 130 22.20 -18.71 -5.85
C PRO A 130 22.59 -18.66 -7.33
N LEU A 131 21.76 -18.02 -8.16
CA LEU A 131 22.04 -17.84 -9.59
C LEU A 131 22.52 -16.41 -9.88
N ASN A 132 23.36 -16.28 -10.89
CA ASN A 132 23.79 -14.97 -11.37
C ASN A 132 22.61 -14.16 -11.91
N THR A 133 22.42 -12.95 -11.38
CA THR A 133 21.31 -12.06 -11.79
C THR A 133 21.41 -11.62 -13.25
N ALA A 134 22.61 -11.49 -13.80
CA ALA A 134 22.80 -11.16 -15.22
C ALA A 134 22.38 -12.32 -16.13
N ALA A 135 22.57 -13.57 -15.72
CA ALA A 135 22.13 -14.73 -16.50
C ALA A 135 20.59 -14.81 -16.56
N LEU A 136 19.89 -14.34 -15.51
CA LEU A 136 18.43 -14.28 -15.49
C LEU A 136 17.85 -13.32 -16.52
N GLU A 137 18.61 -12.32 -16.98
CA GLU A 137 18.15 -11.40 -18.05
C GLU A 137 17.99 -12.13 -19.40
N VAL A 138 18.68 -13.26 -19.59
CA VAL A 138 18.59 -14.11 -20.78
C VAL A 138 17.34 -15.00 -20.77
N VAL A 139 16.80 -15.32 -19.59
CA VAL A 139 15.68 -16.27 -19.43
C VAL A 139 14.37 -15.78 -20.05
N PRO A 140 13.90 -14.52 -19.84
CA PRO A 140 12.68 -14.03 -20.48
C PRO A 140 12.76 -14.03 -22.01
N PRO A 141 13.84 -13.53 -22.65
CA PRO A 141 14.01 -13.64 -24.10
C PRO A 141 14.12 -15.09 -24.58
N LEU A 142 14.75 -16.00 -23.82
CA LEU A 142 14.75 -17.43 -24.12
C LEU A 142 13.32 -18.00 -24.16
N ILE A 143 12.49 -17.71 -23.16
CA ILE A 143 11.09 -18.14 -23.12
C ILE A 143 10.30 -17.55 -24.30
N GLN A 144 10.52 -16.28 -24.65
CA GLN A 144 9.84 -15.62 -25.76
C GLN A 144 10.26 -16.19 -27.13
N THR A 145 11.54 -16.48 -27.32
CA THR A 145 12.04 -17.11 -28.55
C THR A 145 11.53 -18.53 -28.71
N LEU A 146 11.50 -19.32 -27.62
CA LEU A 146 10.87 -20.64 -27.59
C LEU A 146 9.38 -20.55 -27.99
N ALA A 147 8.65 -19.59 -27.44
CA ALA A 147 7.23 -19.39 -27.74
C ALA A 147 6.96 -19.02 -29.22
N GLY A 148 7.94 -18.45 -29.93
CA GLY A 148 7.83 -18.09 -31.34
C GLY A 148 8.05 -19.26 -32.31
N LEU A 149 8.34 -20.47 -31.82
CA LEU A 149 8.58 -21.65 -32.65
C LEU A 149 7.26 -22.37 -32.99
N ASP A 150 6.97 -22.52 -34.29
CA ASP A 150 5.73 -23.17 -34.75
C ASP A 150 5.73 -24.70 -34.52
N ILE A 151 6.89 -25.34 -34.65
CA ILE A 151 7.06 -26.80 -34.47
C ILE A 151 8.34 -27.04 -33.67
N LEU A 152 8.22 -27.81 -32.59
CA LEU A 152 9.37 -28.28 -31.81
C LEU A 152 9.69 -29.72 -32.17
N SER A 153 10.95 -29.97 -32.56
CA SER A 153 11.50 -31.31 -32.57
C SER A 153 12.30 -31.50 -31.28
N THR A 154 11.69 -32.17 -30.32
CA THR A 154 12.22 -32.37 -28.96
C THR A 154 13.29 -33.45 -28.89
N GLY A 155 13.56 -34.14 -30.00
CA GLY A 155 14.53 -35.26 -30.04
C GLY A 155 14.20 -36.33 -29.00
N ASP A 156 15.23 -36.94 -28.41
CA ASP A 156 15.09 -37.94 -27.34
C ASP A 156 14.91 -37.31 -25.94
N ASP A 157 14.69 -35.99 -25.83
CA ASP A 157 14.56 -35.32 -24.53
C ASP A 157 13.19 -35.62 -23.89
N SER A 158 13.20 -36.52 -22.91
CA SER A 158 12.01 -36.98 -22.19
C SER A 158 11.26 -35.89 -21.43
N GLU A 159 11.95 -34.82 -21.02
CA GLU A 159 11.34 -33.69 -20.28
C GLU A 159 10.41 -32.84 -21.17
N TRP A 160 10.67 -32.81 -22.48
CA TRP A 160 9.90 -32.01 -23.44
C TRP A 160 9.11 -32.87 -24.42
N ALA A 161 9.07 -34.19 -24.23
CA ALA A 161 8.49 -35.14 -25.19
C ALA A 161 7.03 -34.85 -25.57
N ASP A 162 6.25 -34.29 -24.63
CA ASP A 162 4.84 -33.94 -24.84
C ASP A 162 4.62 -32.55 -25.49
N CYS A 163 5.69 -31.76 -25.69
CA CYS A 163 5.61 -30.41 -26.24
C CYS A 163 5.70 -30.46 -27.78
N VAL A 164 4.60 -30.11 -28.46
CA VAL A 164 4.53 -30.13 -29.93
C VAL A 164 4.88 -28.76 -30.53
N THR A 165 4.50 -27.69 -29.83
CA THR A 165 4.69 -26.30 -30.26
C THR A 165 5.58 -25.51 -29.29
N GLY A 166 6.17 -24.42 -29.78
CA GLY A 166 6.93 -23.47 -28.98
C GLY A 166 6.16 -22.92 -27.78
N THR A 167 4.84 -22.73 -27.96
CA THR A 167 3.94 -22.32 -26.88
C THR A 167 3.78 -23.39 -25.80
N ASP A 168 3.73 -24.67 -26.17
CA ASP A 168 3.66 -25.77 -25.18
C ASP A 168 4.94 -25.82 -24.33
N ALA A 169 6.11 -25.60 -24.95
CA ALA A 169 7.37 -25.53 -24.21
C ALA A 169 7.43 -24.31 -23.30
N LYS A 170 6.98 -23.13 -23.75
CA LYS A 170 6.86 -21.97 -22.85
C LYS A 170 5.96 -22.30 -21.65
N ASP A 171 4.81 -22.90 -21.89
CA ASP A 171 3.82 -23.19 -20.85
C ASP A 171 4.36 -24.22 -19.85
N HIS A 172 5.01 -25.28 -20.35
CA HIS A 172 5.69 -26.28 -19.52
C HIS A 172 6.82 -25.64 -18.69
N MET A 173 7.65 -24.78 -19.28
CA MET A 173 8.73 -24.09 -18.58
C MET A 173 8.19 -23.24 -17.42
N LEU A 174 7.16 -22.43 -17.68
CA LEU A 174 6.55 -21.56 -16.67
C LEU A 174 5.90 -22.36 -15.54
N ASP A 175 5.20 -23.44 -15.85
CA ASP A 175 4.60 -24.34 -14.87
C ASP A 175 5.67 -24.99 -13.97
N ARG A 176 6.77 -25.47 -14.56
CA ARG A 176 7.92 -26.03 -13.82
C ARG A 176 8.55 -24.99 -12.90
N ILE A 177 8.81 -23.77 -13.38
CA ILE A 177 9.37 -22.68 -12.56
C ILE A 177 8.48 -22.40 -11.35
N CYS A 178 7.16 -22.37 -11.54
CA CYS A 178 6.21 -22.10 -10.46
C CYS A 178 6.12 -23.26 -9.45
N LYS A 179 6.27 -24.51 -9.89
CA LYS A 179 6.28 -25.70 -9.02
C LYS A 179 7.55 -25.82 -8.18
N LEU A 180 8.72 -25.46 -8.72
CA LEU A 180 10.00 -25.53 -8.01
C LEU A 180 10.10 -24.54 -6.83
N SER A 181 10.85 -24.89 -5.78
CA SER A 181 11.13 -23.98 -4.66
C SER A 181 12.23 -22.98 -5.01
N TRP A 182 11.99 -21.69 -4.77
CA TRP A 182 12.94 -20.63 -5.09
C TRP A 182 13.84 -20.31 -3.89
N TYR A 183 15.13 -20.10 -4.16
CA TYR A 183 16.06 -19.56 -3.17
C TYR A 183 15.62 -18.14 -2.76
N PRO A 184 15.59 -17.77 -1.47
CA PRO A 184 15.07 -16.48 -1.01
C PRO A 184 15.70 -15.28 -1.74
N GLY A 185 17.04 -15.22 -1.82
CA GLY A 185 17.77 -14.13 -2.48
C GLY A 185 17.58 -14.07 -4.01
N LEU A 186 17.01 -15.12 -4.62
CA LEU A 186 16.73 -15.19 -6.05
C LEU A 186 15.30 -14.70 -6.38
N THR A 187 14.43 -14.56 -5.37
CA THR A 187 13.02 -14.19 -5.53
C THR A 187 12.86 -12.84 -6.22
N LEU A 188 13.51 -11.80 -5.72
CA LEU A 188 13.38 -10.45 -6.29
C LEU A 188 13.93 -10.37 -7.73
N PRO A 189 15.13 -10.90 -8.05
CA PRO A 189 15.62 -10.99 -9.42
C PRO A 189 14.70 -11.77 -10.36
N LEU A 190 14.15 -12.92 -9.94
CA LEU A 190 13.20 -13.69 -10.75
C LEU A 190 11.93 -12.89 -11.02
N VAL A 191 11.29 -12.35 -9.99
CA VAL A 191 10.06 -11.59 -10.15
C VAL A 191 10.28 -10.36 -11.06
N SER A 192 11.45 -9.72 -10.97
CA SER A 192 11.84 -8.62 -11.87
C SER A 192 12.09 -9.08 -13.31
N ALA A 193 12.78 -10.20 -13.54
CA ALA A 193 13.04 -10.71 -14.89
C ALA A 193 11.74 -11.11 -15.60
N PHE A 194 10.78 -11.67 -14.87
CA PHE A 194 9.53 -12.18 -15.44
C PHE A 194 8.48 -11.09 -15.71
N LYS A 195 8.75 -9.83 -15.37
CA LYS A 195 7.79 -8.72 -15.53
C LYS A 195 7.38 -8.45 -16.98
N ASP A 196 8.26 -8.74 -17.93
CA ASP A 196 8.07 -8.46 -19.36
C ASP A 196 7.61 -9.71 -20.15
N ILE A 197 7.34 -10.82 -19.46
CA ILE A 197 6.83 -12.05 -20.07
C ILE A 197 5.31 -11.98 -20.22
N THR A 198 4.80 -12.41 -21.38
CA THR A 198 3.36 -12.52 -21.61
C THR A 198 2.81 -13.78 -20.96
N PHE A 199 2.02 -13.63 -19.89
CA PHE A 199 1.33 -14.75 -19.25
C PHE A 199 -0.10 -14.88 -19.78
N THR A 200 -0.61 -16.12 -19.83
CA THR A 200 -2.06 -16.33 -19.87
C THR A 200 -2.68 -15.99 -18.50
N THR A 201 -3.99 -15.76 -18.44
CA THR A 201 -4.68 -15.44 -17.18
C THR A 201 -4.48 -16.53 -16.13
N ALA A 202 -4.59 -17.81 -16.51
CA ALA A 202 -4.39 -18.95 -15.60
C ALA A 202 -2.94 -19.08 -15.11
N GLN A 203 -1.95 -18.81 -15.97
CA GLN A 203 -0.54 -18.84 -15.57
C GLN A 203 -0.17 -17.66 -14.69
N SER A 204 -0.67 -16.46 -15.00
CA SER A 204 -0.50 -15.28 -14.16
C SER A 204 -1.05 -15.54 -12.75
N ASP A 205 -2.17 -16.24 -12.65
CA ASP A 205 -2.79 -16.63 -11.40
C ASP A 205 -1.93 -17.57 -10.57
N PHE A 206 -1.38 -18.60 -11.22
CA PHE A 206 -0.49 -19.56 -10.58
C PHE A 206 0.83 -18.91 -10.15
N PHE A 207 1.41 -18.07 -11.01
CA PHE A 207 2.63 -17.32 -10.73
C PHE A 207 2.42 -16.34 -9.56
N LEU A 208 1.34 -15.55 -9.57
CA LEU A 208 1.02 -14.65 -8.46
C LEU A 208 0.85 -15.42 -7.15
N SER A 209 0.10 -16.53 -7.15
CA SER A 209 -0.04 -17.36 -5.95
C SER A 209 1.29 -17.90 -5.44
N LYS A 210 2.21 -18.27 -6.34
CA LYS A 210 3.58 -18.65 -5.97
C LYS A 210 4.34 -17.49 -5.33
N VAL A 211 4.32 -16.32 -5.95
CA VAL A 211 5.02 -15.13 -5.45
C VAL A 211 4.49 -14.71 -4.07
N PHE A 212 3.17 -14.70 -3.85
CA PHE A 212 2.59 -14.40 -2.55
C PHE A 212 2.88 -15.47 -1.48
N LYS A 213 3.08 -16.74 -1.87
CA LYS A 213 3.56 -17.78 -0.95
C LYS A 213 5.01 -17.53 -0.52
N VAL A 214 5.85 -17.05 -1.43
CA VAL A 214 7.23 -16.68 -1.13
C VAL A 214 7.30 -15.39 -0.31
N LEU A 215 6.47 -14.38 -0.63
CA LEU A 215 6.38 -13.11 0.11
C LEU A 215 6.15 -13.31 1.62
N ARG A 216 5.39 -14.36 2.01
CA ARG A 216 5.14 -14.72 3.41
C ARG A 216 6.37 -15.26 4.17
N ALA A 217 7.42 -15.65 3.44
CA ALA A 217 8.64 -16.22 4.00
C ALA A 217 9.88 -15.31 3.83
N VAL A 218 9.69 -14.13 3.24
CA VAL A 218 10.75 -13.16 2.94
C VAL A 218 10.93 -12.19 4.10
N ASP A 219 12.15 -11.69 4.29
CA ASP A 219 12.46 -10.72 5.33
C ASP A 219 11.66 -9.42 5.15
N PRO A 220 11.26 -8.74 6.24
CA PRO A 220 10.36 -7.60 6.16
C PRO A 220 10.88 -6.40 5.37
N ASP A 221 12.20 -6.26 5.33
CA ASP A 221 12.89 -5.19 4.60
C ASP A 221 12.88 -5.44 3.08
N GLU A 222 12.71 -6.69 2.65
CA GLU A 222 12.60 -7.10 1.25
C GLU A 222 11.14 -7.11 0.75
N ILE A 223 10.15 -7.00 1.65
CA ILE A 223 8.73 -6.92 1.29
C ILE A 223 8.45 -5.72 0.37
N PRO A 224 8.82 -4.45 0.70
CA PRO A 224 8.50 -3.31 -0.16
C PRO A 224 9.03 -3.41 -1.60
N PRO A 225 10.32 -3.73 -1.87
CA PRO A 225 10.80 -3.86 -3.24
C PRO A 225 10.14 -5.03 -3.98
N LEU A 226 9.83 -6.13 -3.28
CA LEU A 226 9.12 -7.25 -3.89
C LEU A 226 7.67 -6.88 -4.24
N VAL A 227 6.97 -6.16 -3.36
CA VAL A 227 5.63 -5.63 -3.64
C VAL A 227 5.63 -4.67 -4.82
N TYR A 228 6.66 -3.82 -4.96
CA TYR A 228 6.79 -2.98 -6.14
C TYR A 228 6.89 -3.79 -7.44
N GLN A 229 7.70 -4.86 -7.46
CA GLN A 229 7.79 -5.75 -8.63
C GLN A 229 6.47 -6.50 -8.89
N ILE A 230 5.79 -6.94 -7.84
CA ILE A 230 4.46 -7.55 -7.91
C ILE A 230 3.46 -6.58 -8.56
N LEU A 231 3.45 -5.30 -8.18
CA LEU A 231 2.56 -4.29 -8.78
C LEU A 231 2.81 -4.10 -10.28
N LEU A 232 4.05 -4.25 -10.75
CA LEU A 232 4.38 -4.19 -12.18
C LEU A 232 3.88 -5.42 -12.94
N LEU A 233 3.93 -6.61 -12.32
CA LEU A 233 3.41 -7.87 -12.88
C LEU A 233 1.89 -7.95 -12.95
N ILE A 234 1.22 -7.34 -11.96
CA ILE A 234 -0.23 -7.40 -11.75
C ILE A 234 -1.04 -6.78 -12.92
N LYS A 235 -0.41 -6.09 -13.88
CA LYS A 235 -1.07 -5.52 -15.07
C LYS A 235 -2.03 -6.49 -15.78
N GLY A 236 -1.66 -7.78 -15.86
CA GLY A 236 -2.48 -8.82 -16.49
C GLY A 236 -3.64 -9.35 -15.62
N ASN A 237 -3.53 -9.28 -14.29
CA ASN A 237 -4.59 -9.65 -13.35
C ASN A 237 -4.63 -8.73 -12.11
N ARG A 238 -5.08 -7.50 -12.36
CA ARG A 238 -5.15 -6.42 -11.38
C ARG A 238 -5.94 -6.79 -10.13
N ARG A 239 -7.10 -7.40 -10.35
CA ARG A 239 -8.04 -7.75 -9.29
C ARG A 239 -7.46 -8.76 -8.32
N ARG A 240 -6.95 -9.89 -8.82
CA ARG A 240 -6.38 -10.95 -7.96
C ARG A 240 -5.15 -10.45 -7.21
N GLY A 241 -4.26 -9.74 -7.91
CA GLY A 241 -3.04 -9.21 -7.31
C GLY A 241 -3.29 -8.28 -6.12
N ILE A 242 -4.20 -7.30 -6.27
CA ILE A 242 -4.56 -6.41 -5.17
C ILE A 242 -5.26 -7.19 -4.05
N GLN A 243 -6.15 -8.11 -4.38
CA GLN A 243 -6.88 -8.90 -3.39
C GLN A 243 -5.94 -9.72 -2.50
N GLU A 244 -4.95 -10.39 -3.10
CA GLU A 244 -3.92 -11.14 -2.37
C GLU A 244 -3.03 -10.22 -1.54
N LEU A 245 -2.68 -9.04 -2.06
CA LEU A 245 -1.88 -8.05 -1.32
C LEU A 245 -2.62 -7.54 -0.08
N VAL A 246 -3.91 -7.22 -0.23
CA VAL A 246 -4.75 -6.78 0.88
C VAL A 246 -4.90 -7.90 1.91
N ALA A 247 -5.19 -9.12 1.47
CA ALA A 247 -5.30 -10.27 2.36
C ALA A 247 -4.00 -10.56 3.13
N PHE A 248 -2.85 -10.41 2.49
CA PHE A 248 -1.54 -10.58 3.12
C PHE A 248 -1.29 -9.57 4.25
N PHE A 249 -1.56 -8.28 4.02
CA PHE A 249 -1.37 -7.26 5.05
C PHE A 249 -2.44 -7.32 6.15
N ASP A 250 -3.70 -7.63 5.81
CA ASP A 250 -4.74 -7.88 6.82
C ASP A 250 -4.36 -9.10 7.71
N GLU A 251 -3.75 -10.14 7.15
CA GLU A 251 -3.24 -11.31 7.89
C GLU A 251 -2.09 -10.92 8.83
N LEU A 252 -1.13 -10.13 8.36
CA LEU A 252 -0.03 -9.60 9.17
C LEU A 252 -0.53 -8.72 10.33
N GLU A 253 -1.51 -7.86 10.05
CA GLU A 253 -2.06 -6.97 11.05
C GLU A 253 -2.82 -7.75 12.14
N ASN A 254 -3.66 -8.72 11.76
CA ASN A 254 -4.38 -9.56 12.72
C ASN A 254 -3.44 -10.34 13.65
N GLN A 255 -2.31 -10.81 13.12
CA GLN A 255 -1.27 -11.47 13.92
C GLN A 255 -0.58 -10.50 14.89
N SER A 256 -0.31 -9.27 14.46
CA SER A 256 0.30 -8.24 15.32
C SER A 256 -0.59 -7.86 16.51
N LEU A 257 -1.91 -7.99 16.35
CA LEU A 257 -2.93 -7.68 17.37
C LEU A 257 -3.26 -8.87 18.28
N GLY A 258 -2.63 -10.04 18.08
CA GLY A 258 -2.96 -11.26 18.81
C GLY A 258 -4.39 -11.76 18.59
N THR A 259 -5.08 -11.29 17.54
CA THR A 259 -6.45 -11.68 17.24
C THR A 259 -6.42 -12.91 16.34
N GLN A 260 -6.73 -14.08 16.88
CA GLN A 260 -6.95 -15.28 16.07
C GLN A 260 -8.02 -14.98 15.00
N PRO A 261 -7.86 -15.43 13.74
CA PRO A 261 -8.89 -15.23 12.73
C PRO A 261 -10.20 -15.87 13.22
N PRO A 262 -11.38 -15.27 12.93
CA PRO A 262 -12.66 -15.90 13.22
C PRO A 262 -12.74 -17.27 12.51
N PRO A 263 -13.25 -18.33 13.18
CA PRO A 263 -13.16 -19.72 12.70
C PRO A 263 -13.98 -20.06 11.44
N ASP A 264 -14.53 -19.10 10.69
CA ASP A 264 -15.57 -19.36 9.68
C ASP A 264 -15.24 -18.85 8.26
N ILE A 265 -13.96 -18.88 7.85
CA ILE A 265 -13.63 -18.83 6.42
C ILE A 265 -13.15 -20.24 6.03
N PRO A 266 -13.91 -21.00 5.24
CA PRO A 266 -13.42 -22.25 4.69
C PRO A 266 -12.34 -21.91 3.66
N CYS A 267 -11.08 -21.93 4.11
CA CYS A 267 -9.91 -21.93 3.24
C CYS A 267 -9.87 -23.29 2.52
N ASN A 268 -10.65 -23.44 1.47
CA ASN A 268 -10.68 -24.64 0.66
C ASN A 268 -9.47 -24.63 -0.30
N PHE A 269 -8.28 -24.81 0.25
CA PHE A 269 -7.09 -25.19 -0.51
C PHE A 269 -6.38 -26.29 0.27
N GLY A 270 -6.53 -27.51 -0.24
CA GLY A 270 -5.85 -28.70 0.27
C GLY A 270 -4.33 -28.57 0.14
N ASP A 271 -3.65 -29.21 1.08
CA ASP A 271 -2.21 -29.50 1.12
C ASP A 271 -1.25 -28.31 1.12
N ALA A 272 -1.08 -27.71 2.30
CA ALA A 272 0.19 -27.66 3.03
C ALA A 272 -0.02 -26.82 4.29
N THR A 273 0.50 -27.28 5.42
CA THR A 273 0.51 -26.54 6.70
C THR A 273 0.91 -25.07 6.49
N PRO A 274 0.15 -24.08 7.02
CA PRO A 274 0.54 -22.68 6.93
C PRO A 274 1.85 -22.53 7.71
N ARG A 275 2.94 -22.25 6.99
CA ARG A 275 4.20 -21.85 7.63
C ARG A 275 3.91 -20.58 8.45
N PRO A 276 4.37 -20.49 9.70
CA PRO A 276 4.14 -19.30 10.50
C PRO A 276 4.78 -18.11 9.79
N ILE A 277 3.97 -17.12 9.45
CA ILE A 277 4.45 -15.82 8.96
C ILE A 277 5.31 -15.20 10.07
N GLN A 278 6.42 -14.55 9.71
CA GLN A 278 7.34 -13.97 10.66
C GLN A 278 6.60 -12.90 11.49
N THR A 279 6.59 -13.04 12.82
CA THR A 279 5.93 -12.10 13.71
C THR A 279 6.69 -10.78 13.74
N LEU A 280 6.09 -9.75 13.16
CA LEU A 280 6.67 -8.41 13.05
C LEU A 280 6.39 -7.56 14.29
N SER A 281 7.33 -6.71 14.69
CA SER A 281 7.01 -5.64 15.63
C SER A 281 6.05 -4.64 14.97
N SER A 282 5.10 -4.11 15.74
CA SER A 282 4.08 -3.17 15.23
C SER A 282 4.70 -1.95 14.53
N GLU A 283 5.85 -1.45 15.01
CA GLU A 283 6.56 -0.34 14.38
C GLU A 283 7.16 -0.70 13.01
N LYS A 284 7.76 -1.89 12.88
CA LYS A 284 8.34 -2.35 11.60
C LYS A 284 7.24 -2.63 10.58
N LEU A 285 6.14 -3.27 11.00
CA LEU A 285 4.99 -3.52 10.14
C LEU A 285 4.43 -2.21 9.58
N CYS A 286 4.20 -1.23 10.45
CA CYS A 286 3.66 0.07 10.06
C CYS A 286 4.59 0.82 9.08
N ARG A 287 5.92 0.73 9.27
CA ARG A 287 6.91 1.29 8.34
C ARG A 287 6.88 0.59 6.97
N THR A 288 6.82 -0.74 6.95
CA THR A 288 6.71 -1.54 5.71
C THR A 288 5.40 -1.20 4.97
N GLU A 289 4.29 -1.11 5.69
CA GLU A 289 2.99 -0.71 5.15
C GLU A 289 3.02 0.68 4.53
N SER A 290 3.65 1.66 5.20
CA SER A 290 3.80 3.02 4.65
C SER A 290 4.50 3.03 3.27
N ILE A 291 5.62 2.30 3.15
CA ILE A 291 6.37 2.21 1.89
C ILE A 291 5.53 1.49 0.82
N VAL A 292 4.83 0.43 1.19
CA VAL A 292 3.94 -0.29 0.28
C VAL A 292 2.78 0.58 -0.20
N LEU A 293 2.13 1.34 0.70
CA LEU A 293 1.09 2.31 0.36
C LEU A 293 1.60 3.35 -0.64
N LEU A 294 2.84 3.81 -0.47
CA LEU A 294 3.49 4.72 -1.41
C LEU A 294 3.68 4.07 -2.79
N HIS A 295 4.15 2.82 -2.84
CA HIS A 295 4.30 2.08 -4.09
C HIS A 295 2.96 1.84 -4.79
N ILE A 296 1.91 1.49 -4.06
CA ILE A 296 0.55 1.34 -4.60
C ILE A 296 0.05 2.68 -5.15
N SER A 297 0.17 3.77 -4.39
CA SER A 297 -0.24 5.10 -4.84
C SER A 297 0.50 5.52 -6.11
N PHE A 298 1.79 5.22 -6.21
CA PHE A 298 2.59 5.47 -7.39
C PHE A 298 2.16 4.60 -8.59
N ALA A 299 1.90 3.31 -8.37
CA ALA A 299 1.41 2.41 -9.41
C ALA A 299 0.04 2.87 -9.95
N VAL A 300 -0.87 3.33 -9.09
CA VAL A 300 -2.18 3.87 -9.49
C VAL A 300 -2.05 5.20 -10.26
N LYS A 301 -1.03 6.01 -9.95
CA LYS A 301 -0.74 7.23 -10.73
C LYS A 301 -0.30 6.89 -12.15
N GLN A 302 0.44 5.79 -12.34
CA GLN A 302 0.90 5.35 -13.66
C GLN A 302 -0.18 4.58 -14.43
N ASP A 303 -0.89 3.67 -13.75
CA ASP A 303 -1.96 2.84 -14.31
C ASP A 303 -3.28 3.11 -13.57
N GLN A 304 -4.16 3.89 -14.19
CA GLN A 304 -5.44 4.27 -13.61
C GLN A 304 -6.45 3.12 -13.57
N GLU A 305 -6.28 2.08 -14.38
CA GLU A 305 -7.15 0.90 -14.34
C GLU A 305 -6.94 0.13 -13.04
N LEU A 306 -5.72 0.14 -12.49
CA LEU A 306 -5.43 -0.42 -11.17
C LEU A 306 -6.27 0.25 -10.08
N GLY A 307 -6.34 1.59 -10.08
CA GLY A 307 -7.18 2.34 -9.14
C GLY A 307 -8.65 1.97 -9.27
N GLN A 308 -9.16 1.83 -10.49
CA GLN A 308 -10.55 1.40 -10.71
C GLN A 308 -10.83 -0.01 -10.18
N GLU A 309 -9.89 -0.95 -10.32
CA GLU A 309 -10.04 -2.30 -9.76
C GLU A 309 -10.06 -2.29 -8.22
N VAL A 310 -9.27 -1.43 -7.55
CA VAL A 310 -9.36 -1.23 -6.09
C VAL A 310 -10.77 -0.78 -5.68
N LEU A 311 -11.36 0.17 -6.43
CA LEU A 311 -12.73 0.64 -6.19
C LEU A 311 -13.80 -0.40 -6.51
N LYS A 312 -13.53 -1.35 -7.42
CA LYS A 312 -14.46 -2.46 -7.71
C LYS A 312 -14.40 -3.53 -6.65
N LEU A 313 -13.20 -3.90 -6.19
CA LEU A 313 -12.99 -4.88 -5.11
C LEU A 313 -13.79 -4.51 -3.87
N THR A 314 -13.70 -3.26 -3.46
CA THR A 314 -14.43 -2.70 -2.31
C THR A 314 -15.96 -2.67 -2.49
N LYS A 315 -16.46 -2.48 -3.72
CA LYS A 315 -17.89 -2.54 -4.04
C LYS A 315 -18.43 -3.97 -4.02
N ILE A 316 -17.67 -4.92 -4.54
CA ILE A 316 -18.07 -6.33 -4.68
C ILE A 316 -18.09 -7.03 -3.31
N THR A 317 -17.18 -6.67 -2.42
CA THR A 317 -17.16 -7.22 -1.06
C THR A 317 -18.48 -6.87 -0.35
N GLU A 318 -19.33 -7.89 -0.15
CA GLU A 318 -20.64 -7.76 0.52
C GLU A 318 -20.49 -7.40 2.00
N THR A 319 -19.34 -7.69 2.60
CA THR A 319 -19.10 -7.33 3.98
C THR A 319 -18.99 -5.80 4.10
N PRO A 320 -19.68 -5.20 5.09
CA PRO A 320 -19.56 -3.78 5.40
C PRO A 320 -18.23 -3.45 6.12
N ARG A 321 -17.39 -4.46 6.39
CA ARG A 321 -16.12 -4.32 7.08
C ARG A 321 -15.03 -3.95 6.09
N LEU A 322 -14.52 -2.73 6.21
CA LEU A 322 -13.29 -2.30 5.54
C LEU A 322 -12.12 -2.78 6.38
N GLY A 323 -11.27 -3.63 5.81
CA GLY A 323 -9.99 -4.00 6.43
C GLY A 323 -9.15 -2.75 6.66
N PRO A 324 -8.41 -2.65 7.77
CA PRO A 324 -7.53 -1.53 8.08
C PRO A 324 -6.55 -1.23 6.93
N PHE A 325 -5.84 -2.24 6.40
CA PHE A 325 -4.94 -2.02 5.26
C PHE A 325 -5.67 -1.55 3.99
N LEU A 326 -6.83 -2.12 3.67
CA LEU A 326 -7.63 -1.69 2.52
C LEU A 326 -8.11 -0.24 2.64
N LEU A 327 -8.57 0.17 3.83
CA LEU A 327 -8.94 1.56 4.12
C LEU A 327 -7.75 2.50 3.92
N SER A 328 -6.56 2.05 4.32
CA SER A 328 -5.29 2.77 4.15
C SER A 328 -4.94 2.96 2.68
N VAL A 329 -5.07 1.90 1.87
CA VAL A 329 -4.89 1.94 0.42
C VAL A 329 -5.87 2.93 -0.22
N LEU A 330 -7.14 2.90 0.19
CA LEU A 330 -8.14 3.85 -0.29
C LEU A 330 -7.76 5.30 0.05
N LEU A 331 -7.42 5.59 1.30
CA LEU A 331 -7.02 6.94 1.73
C LEU A 331 -5.74 7.42 1.01
N ALA A 332 -4.79 6.51 0.74
CA ALA A 332 -3.59 6.81 -0.04
C ALA A 332 -3.90 7.12 -1.52
N ILE A 333 -4.91 6.45 -2.10
CA ILE A 333 -5.40 6.70 -3.46
C ILE A 333 -6.24 7.98 -3.52
N ALA A 334 -6.98 8.32 -2.46
CA ALA A 334 -7.80 9.53 -2.38
C ALA A 334 -6.97 10.82 -2.55
N LYS A 335 -5.66 10.79 -2.25
CA LYS A 335 -4.73 11.89 -2.53
C LYS A 335 -4.59 12.20 -4.03
N ILE A 336 -4.93 11.26 -4.90
CA ILE A 336 -4.96 11.48 -6.35
C ILE A 336 -6.30 12.13 -6.68
N HIS A 337 -6.29 13.42 -7.07
CA HIS A 337 -7.48 14.25 -7.25
C HIS A 337 -8.62 13.60 -8.07
N ARG A 338 -8.27 12.81 -9.09
CA ARG A 338 -9.26 12.07 -9.92
C ARG A 338 -10.05 11.02 -9.13
N PHE A 339 -9.44 10.40 -8.13
CA PHE A 339 -10.05 9.35 -7.31
C PHE A 339 -10.57 9.86 -5.96
N GLU A 340 -10.18 11.06 -5.55
CA GLU A 340 -10.54 11.70 -4.27
C GLU A 340 -12.04 11.56 -3.96
N THR A 341 -12.91 12.16 -4.78
CA THR A 341 -14.36 12.13 -4.58
C THR A 341 -14.92 10.72 -4.62
N ALA A 342 -14.51 9.91 -5.61
CA ALA A 342 -14.99 8.55 -5.79
C ALA A 342 -14.63 7.62 -4.61
N VAL A 343 -13.46 7.79 -4.01
CA VAL A 343 -13.02 7.04 -2.84
C VAL A 343 -13.75 7.52 -1.58
N LEU A 344 -13.81 8.84 -1.36
CA LEU A 344 -14.48 9.41 -0.19
C LEU A 344 -15.96 9.02 -0.15
N ASP A 345 -16.68 9.09 -1.28
CA ASP A 345 -18.07 8.67 -1.38
C ASP A 345 -18.27 7.16 -1.15
N LEU A 346 -17.35 6.34 -1.66
CA LEU A 346 -17.37 4.89 -1.46
C LEU A 346 -17.16 4.52 0.02
N VAL A 347 -16.15 5.10 0.67
CA VAL A 347 -15.84 4.86 2.08
C VAL A 347 -16.97 5.38 2.96
N LYS A 348 -17.45 6.59 2.72
CA LYS A 348 -18.65 7.16 3.37
C LYS A 348 -19.84 6.22 3.24
N GLY A 349 -20.14 5.74 2.03
CA GLY A 349 -21.24 4.81 1.78
C GLY A 349 -21.11 3.54 2.63
N LYS A 350 -19.93 2.93 2.67
CA LYS A 350 -19.65 1.75 3.50
C LYS A 350 -19.83 2.02 4.99
N ILE A 351 -19.30 3.13 5.51
CA ILE A 351 -19.45 3.54 6.92
C ILE A 351 -20.93 3.73 7.28
N CYS A 352 -21.68 4.47 6.45
CA CYS A 352 -23.11 4.67 6.66
C CYS A 352 -23.87 3.33 6.65
N THR A 353 -23.54 2.42 5.73
CA THR A 353 -24.15 1.08 5.73
C THR A 353 -23.78 0.26 6.95
N PHE A 354 -22.54 0.33 7.44
CA PHE A 354 -22.09 -0.38 8.64
C PHE A 354 -22.87 0.07 9.87
N TYR A 355 -22.90 1.39 10.15
CA TYR A 355 -23.64 1.91 11.32
C TYR A 355 -25.14 1.66 11.21
N ARG A 356 -25.72 1.81 10.01
CA ARG A 356 -27.14 1.50 9.80
C ARG A 356 -27.45 0.01 10.02
N ASN A 357 -26.56 -0.88 9.61
CA ASN A 357 -26.72 -2.32 9.83
C ASN A 357 -26.53 -2.69 11.30
N SER A 358 -25.54 -2.08 11.98
CA SER A 358 -25.31 -2.23 13.42
C SER A 358 -26.55 -1.79 14.22
N GLN A 359 -27.11 -0.63 13.90
CA GLN A 359 -28.34 -0.13 14.53
C GLN A 359 -29.55 -1.06 14.29
N LYS A 360 -29.75 -1.54 13.06
CA LYS A 360 -30.83 -2.51 12.76
C LYS A 360 -30.66 -3.81 13.54
N SER A 361 -29.43 -4.33 13.62
CA SER A 361 -29.12 -5.53 14.38
C SER A 361 -29.43 -5.36 15.87
N GLN A 362 -29.05 -4.22 16.46
CA GLN A 362 -29.38 -3.88 17.83
C GLN A 362 -30.89 -3.78 18.07
N LEU A 363 -31.65 -3.16 17.15
CA LEU A 363 -33.11 -3.06 17.26
C LEU A 363 -33.79 -4.44 17.23
N VAL A 364 -33.37 -5.33 16.32
CA VAL A 364 -33.89 -6.71 16.23
C VAL A 364 -33.59 -7.51 17.51
N LEU A 365 -32.41 -7.33 18.09
CA LEU A 365 -32.00 -8.00 19.33
C LEU A 365 -32.74 -7.45 20.55
N SER A 366 -32.95 -6.12 20.63
CA SER A 366 -33.76 -5.50 21.69
C SER A 366 -35.23 -5.93 21.65
N GLY A 367 -35.76 -6.23 20.47
CA GLY A 367 -37.13 -6.75 20.30
C GLY A 367 -37.30 -8.21 20.72
N ARG A 368 -36.21 -8.95 20.96
CA ARG A 368 -36.21 -10.40 21.21
C ARG A 368 -36.11 -10.80 22.68
N GLY A 369 -36.27 -9.86 23.62
CA GLY A 369 -36.45 -10.12 25.06
C GLY A 369 -35.26 -10.71 25.81
N ASN A 370 -34.19 -11.14 25.13
CA ASN A 370 -32.95 -11.56 25.78
C ASN A 370 -32.05 -10.33 25.98
N GLY A 371 -31.93 -9.87 27.22
CA GLY A 371 -31.11 -8.74 27.67
C GLY A 371 -29.59 -8.87 27.47
N ARG A 372 -29.13 -9.58 26.44
CA ARG A 372 -27.76 -9.50 25.94
C ARG A 372 -27.72 -8.41 24.89
N THR A 373 -27.35 -7.21 25.30
CA THR A 373 -26.88 -6.19 24.36
C THR A 373 -25.68 -6.78 23.62
N PRO A 374 -25.68 -6.86 22.28
CA PRO A 374 -24.47 -7.21 21.56
C PRO A 374 -23.41 -6.16 21.90
N VAL A 375 -22.19 -6.60 22.21
CA VAL A 375 -21.02 -5.72 22.32
C VAL A 375 -21.00 -4.84 21.07
N ALA A 376 -20.92 -3.51 21.25
CA ALA A 376 -20.83 -2.61 20.12
C ALA A 376 -19.63 -3.04 19.25
N ASP A 377 -19.89 -3.31 17.97
CA ASP A 377 -18.83 -3.67 17.01
C ASP A 377 -18.00 -2.41 16.76
N ASN A 378 -17.07 -2.12 17.67
CA ASN A 378 -16.19 -0.96 17.67
C ASN A 378 -15.05 -1.11 16.66
N THR A 379 -14.99 -2.22 15.91
CA THR A 379 -13.87 -2.52 15.02
C THR A 379 -13.62 -1.43 13.98
N LEU A 380 -14.67 -0.79 13.42
CA LEU A 380 -14.45 0.35 12.53
C LEU A 380 -13.87 1.56 13.28
N THR A 381 -14.42 1.90 14.45
CA THR A 381 -13.89 2.99 15.27
C THR A 381 -12.42 2.73 15.65
N ASP A 382 -12.09 1.50 16.02
CA ASP A 382 -10.72 1.08 16.34
C ASP A 382 -9.80 1.18 15.13
N THR A 383 -10.27 0.80 13.92
CA THR A 383 -9.47 0.97 12.70
C THR A 383 -9.17 2.43 12.42
N PHE A 384 -10.16 3.33 12.53
CA PHE A 384 -9.96 4.77 12.34
C PHE A 384 -9.04 5.38 13.40
N HIS A 385 -9.19 4.96 14.65
CA HIS A 385 -8.29 5.36 15.73
C HIS A 385 -6.85 4.94 15.46
N ARG A 386 -6.63 3.69 15.03
CA ARG A 386 -5.29 3.24 14.62
C ARG A 386 -4.72 4.05 13.47
N LEU A 387 -5.52 4.33 12.44
CA LEU A 387 -5.10 5.17 11.31
C LEU A 387 -4.67 6.57 11.77
N ALA A 388 -5.42 7.17 12.69
CA ALA A 388 -5.08 8.47 13.26
C ALA A 388 -3.81 8.41 14.12
N CYS A 389 -3.58 7.34 14.88
CA CYS A 389 -2.43 7.19 15.76
C CYS A 389 -1.14 6.75 15.03
N ASN A 390 -1.25 5.96 13.97
CA ASN A 390 -0.12 5.32 13.28
C ASN A 390 0.73 6.29 12.43
N ALA A 391 0.34 7.56 12.28
CA ALA A 391 1.09 8.49 11.44
C ALA A 391 2.47 8.90 11.99
N ASN A 392 2.75 8.70 13.28
CA ASN A 392 4.11 8.84 13.83
C ASN A 392 5.13 7.87 13.19
N VAL A 393 4.67 6.85 12.45
CA VAL A 393 5.50 5.79 11.85
C VAL A 393 5.52 5.87 10.31
N GLY A 394 5.10 7.01 9.73
CA GLY A 394 5.25 7.30 8.30
C GLY A 394 3.95 7.28 7.49
N TRP A 395 2.78 7.35 8.13
CA TRP A 395 1.49 7.40 7.45
C TRP A 395 1.01 8.81 7.12
N ASP A 396 1.91 9.80 7.18
CA ASP A 396 1.63 11.22 6.86
C ASP A 396 0.89 11.42 5.53
N GLN A 397 1.12 10.52 4.55
CA GLN A 397 0.48 10.58 3.25
C GLN A 397 -1.03 10.32 3.25
N THR A 398 -1.58 9.61 4.24
CA THR A 398 -3.02 9.30 4.34
C THR A 398 -3.79 10.32 5.18
N ILE A 399 -3.09 11.10 6.02
CA ILE A 399 -3.70 12.06 6.97
C ILE A 399 -4.55 13.14 6.29
N PRO A 400 -4.12 13.80 5.18
CA PRO A 400 -4.96 14.79 4.52
C PRO A 400 -6.31 14.21 4.05
N SER A 401 -6.27 13.02 3.43
CA SER A 401 -7.47 12.30 2.99
C SER A 401 -8.35 11.88 4.18
N LEU A 402 -7.74 11.50 5.30
CA LEU A 402 -8.44 11.12 6.52
C LEU A 402 -9.17 12.32 7.16
N ILE A 403 -8.54 13.50 7.17
CA ILE A 403 -9.17 14.75 7.64
C ILE A 403 -10.37 15.09 6.77
N GLN A 404 -10.21 15.06 5.43
CA GLN A 404 -11.32 15.29 4.51
C GLN A 404 -12.45 14.30 4.73
N LEU A 405 -12.14 13.00 4.88
CA LEU A 405 -13.14 11.98 5.16
C LEU A 405 -13.87 12.26 6.49
N ALA A 406 -13.15 12.56 7.56
CA ALA A 406 -13.75 12.84 8.86
C ALA A 406 -14.69 14.05 8.81
N LEU A 407 -14.33 15.10 8.08
CA LEU A 407 -15.19 16.26 7.87
C LEU A 407 -16.43 15.92 7.02
N VAL A 408 -16.27 15.11 5.97
CA VAL A 408 -17.41 14.60 5.19
C VAL A 408 -18.36 13.78 6.07
N LEU A 409 -17.85 13.03 7.06
CA LEU A 409 -18.71 12.30 8.01
C LEU A 409 -19.49 13.26 8.93
N LEU A 410 -18.91 14.40 9.33
CA LEU A 410 -19.64 15.43 10.09
C LEU A 410 -20.77 16.06 9.28
N ASP A 411 -20.52 16.33 7.99
CA ASP A 411 -21.51 16.89 7.07
C ASP A 411 -22.69 15.90 6.88
N VAL A 412 -22.40 14.60 6.82
CA VAL A 412 -23.42 13.55 6.66
C VAL A 412 -24.28 13.37 7.91
N ALA A 413 -23.68 13.41 9.09
CA ALA A 413 -24.43 13.34 10.34
C ALA A 413 -25.43 14.50 10.45
N SER A 414 -25.04 15.67 9.95
CA SER A 414 -25.83 16.89 10.06
C SER A 414 -26.97 16.97 9.03
N GLY A 415 -26.78 16.46 7.82
CA GLY A 415 -27.79 16.46 6.74
C GLY A 415 -28.89 15.40 6.88
N GLY A 416 -28.76 14.42 7.81
CA GLY A 416 -29.67 13.28 7.95
C GLY A 416 -31.04 13.58 8.58
N SER A 417 -31.29 14.79 9.06
CA SER A 417 -32.53 15.14 9.78
C SER A 417 -33.76 15.39 8.87
N GLN A 418 -33.62 15.32 7.54
CA GLN A 418 -34.75 15.47 6.61
C GLN A 418 -35.29 14.10 6.15
N GLY A 419 -36.16 13.50 6.95
CA GLY A 419 -36.97 12.37 6.47
C GLY A 419 -37.54 11.47 7.53
N THR A 420 -38.52 11.95 8.30
CA THR A 420 -39.84 11.33 8.52
C THR A 420 -40.56 12.02 9.69
N SER A 421 -41.63 12.75 9.36
CA SER A 421 -42.77 13.10 10.22
C SER A 421 -42.52 13.60 11.65
N SER A 422 -42.40 14.93 11.81
CA SER A 422 -43.22 15.68 12.77
C SER A 422 -43.21 17.18 12.41
N PHE A 423 -43.98 17.53 11.39
CA PHE A 423 -44.18 18.91 10.92
C PHE A 423 -45.14 19.73 11.80
N PHE A 424 -45.53 19.22 12.98
CA PHE A 424 -46.34 19.93 13.98
C PHE A 424 -45.93 19.52 15.40
N ALA A 425 -44.67 19.73 15.75
CA ALA A 425 -44.29 19.93 17.14
C ALA A 425 -43.78 21.36 17.27
N LYS A 426 -44.52 22.19 18.02
CA LYS A 426 -44.03 23.49 18.48
C LYS A 426 -42.61 23.31 19.03
N PRO A 427 -41.70 24.28 18.84
CA PRO A 427 -40.41 24.23 19.51
C PRO A 427 -40.71 24.16 21.01
N LYS A 428 -40.49 22.99 21.62
CA LYS A 428 -40.36 22.93 23.06
C LYS A 428 -39.06 23.70 23.31
N GLU A 429 -39.20 24.94 23.77
CA GLU A 429 -38.15 25.68 24.46
C GLU A 429 -37.54 24.71 25.48
N ARG A 430 -36.42 24.08 25.09
CA ARG A 430 -35.53 23.44 26.03
C ARG A 430 -34.57 24.55 26.43
N PRO A 431 -34.41 24.85 27.73
CA PRO A 431 -33.40 25.80 28.16
C PRO A 431 -32.03 25.14 27.97
N ILE A 432 -31.46 25.30 26.78
CA ILE A 432 -30.11 24.82 26.42
C ILE A 432 -29.04 25.41 27.37
N ARG A 433 -29.37 26.55 28.01
CA ARG A 433 -28.59 27.17 29.09
C ARG A 433 -28.25 26.22 30.23
N SER A 434 -29.13 25.29 30.63
CA SER A 434 -28.82 24.42 31.78
C SER A 434 -27.91 23.25 31.40
N THR A 435 -27.90 22.78 30.15
CA THR A 435 -27.08 21.62 29.76
C THR A 435 -25.65 22.02 29.40
N ILE A 436 -25.45 23.18 28.76
CA ILE A 436 -24.10 23.64 28.41
C ILE A 436 -23.40 24.26 29.62
N ILE A 437 -24.11 25.02 30.46
CA ILE A 437 -23.54 25.52 31.71
C ILE A 437 -23.26 24.35 32.67
N GLN A 438 -24.12 23.33 32.75
CA GLN A 438 -23.82 22.13 33.54
C GLN A 438 -22.71 21.29 32.91
N ALA A 439 -22.58 21.19 31.59
CA ALA A 439 -21.46 20.49 30.95
C ALA A 439 -20.12 21.22 31.11
N VAL A 440 -20.14 22.56 31.09
CA VAL A 440 -18.94 23.39 31.36
C VAL A 440 -18.57 23.34 32.84
N ILE A 441 -19.54 23.38 33.76
CA ILE A 441 -19.31 23.21 35.22
C ILE A 441 -18.87 21.77 35.54
N ASP A 442 -19.49 20.74 34.95
CA ASP A 442 -19.11 19.34 35.13
C ASP A 442 -17.73 19.03 34.51
N SER A 443 -17.35 19.74 33.44
CA SER A 443 -16.01 19.64 32.83
C SER A 443 -14.90 20.24 33.69
N GLN A 444 -15.22 21.18 34.59
CA GLN A 444 -14.26 21.73 35.56
C GLN A 444 -14.10 20.86 36.83
N GLN A 445 -14.95 19.85 37.04
CA GLN A 445 -14.90 18.99 38.25
C GLN A 445 -14.53 17.51 38.02
N ARG A 446 -14.40 17.01 36.78
CA ARG A 446 -13.98 15.62 36.54
C ARG A 446 -12.48 15.48 36.31
N LEU A 447 -11.70 15.53 37.40
CA LEU A 447 -10.36 14.91 37.47
C LEU A 447 -10.28 13.70 38.39
N VAL A 448 -11.40 13.23 38.95
CA VAL A 448 -11.43 11.99 39.74
C VAL A 448 -12.76 11.31 39.46
N ASP A 449 -12.79 10.42 38.47
CA ASP A 449 -13.42 9.11 38.56
C ASP A 449 -13.48 8.48 37.17
N LYS A 450 -12.66 7.43 37.03
CA LYS A 450 -12.72 6.48 35.93
C LYS A 450 -14.02 5.68 36.05
N GLU A 451 -14.63 5.47 34.89
CA GLU A 451 -15.63 4.44 34.57
C GLU A 451 -17.09 4.65 35.04
N THR A 452 -17.98 4.29 34.11
CA THR A 452 -19.43 4.04 34.27
C THR A 452 -20.37 5.23 34.45
N SER A 453 -20.81 5.81 33.34
CA SER A 453 -22.20 6.33 33.21
C SER A 453 -22.55 6.56 31.74
N SER A 454 -23.28 5.60 31.18
CA SER A 454 -23.86 5.63 29.84
C SER A 454 -25.15 6.45 29.85
N ASP A 455 -25.05 7.75 29.55
CA ASP A 455 -26.21 8.57 29.16
C ASP A 455 -25.92 9.25 27.80
N ASN A 456 -25.58 8.44 26.78
CA ASN A 456 -25.47 8.90 25.39
C ASN A 456 -26.87 8.91 24.75
N VAL A 457 -27.69 9.90 25.13
CA VAL A 457 -29.00 10.13 24.51
C VAL A 457 -28.83 10.95 23.23
N GLY A 458 -28.84 10.28 22.07
CA GLY A 458 -29.19 10.87 20.78
C GLY A 458 -28.08 11.49 19.92
N GLN A 459 -26.80 11.13 20.11
CA GLN A 459 -25.73 11.55 19.19
C GLN A 459 -25.58 10.56 18.02
N ASP A 460 -25.49 11.08 16.80
CA ASP A 460 -25.26 10.26 15.61
C ASP A 460 -23.88 9.60 15.67
N PRO A 461 -23.79 8.25 15.64
CA PRO A 461 -22.52 7.53 15.82
C PRO A 461 -21.52 7.84 14.70
N ILE A 462 -22.01 8.26 13.52
CA ILE A 462 -21.20 8.68 12.37
C ILE A 462 -20.50 10.01 12.66
N GLY A 463 -21.21 10.97 13.26
CA GLY A 463 -20.65 12.26 13.64
C GLY A 463 -19.61 12.10 14.75
N GLN A 464 -19.89 11.24 15.74
CA GLN A 464 -18.93 10.93 16.80
C GLN A 464 -17.62 10.33 16.26
N LEU A 465 -17.69 9.45 15.25
CA LEU A 465 -16.49 8.91 14.59
C LEU A 465 -15.66 10.00 13.91
N GLY A 466 -16.32 10.95 13.23
CA GLY A 466 -15.65 12.10 12.61
C GLY A 466 -14.96 12.99 13.66
N ILE A 467 -15.66 13.32 14.74
CA ILE A 467 -15.12 14.14 15.84
C ILE A 467 -13.92 13.43 16.48
N SER A 468 -14.06 12.16 16.85
CA SER A 468 -13.01 11.41 17.54
C SER A 468 -11.78 11.18 16.66
N THR A 469 -11.96 11.01 15.35
CA THR A 469 -10.87 10.91 14.38
C THR A 469 -10.09 12.23 14.28
N LEU A 470 -10.78 13.37 14.11
CA LEU A 470 -10.13 14.69 14.03
C LEU A 470 -9.41 15.06 15.33
N GLN A 471 -10.00 14.72 16.47
CA GLN A 471 -9.42 14.94 17.79
C GLN A 471 -8.08 14.19 17.95
N LEU A 472 -8.03 12.91 17.57
CA LEU A 472 -6.78 12.13 17.61
C LEU A 472 -5.74 12.64 16.61
N ILE A 473 -6.17 13.05 15.41
CA ILE A 473 -5.26 13.64 14.44
C ILE A 473 -4.63 14.90 15.03
N PHE A 474 -5.42 15.75 15.68
CA PHE A 474 -4.92 16.96 16.34
C PHE A 474 -3.94 16.61 17.48
N GLN A 475 -4.24 15.59 18.28
CA GLN A 475 -3.38 15.13 19.38
C GLN A 475 -2.00 14.69 18.86
N HIS A 476 -1.96 13.85 17.84
CA HIS A 476 -0.72 13.21 17.38
C HIS A 476 0.08 14.02 16.34
N HIS A 477 -0.57 14.85 15.51
CA HIS A 477 0.08 15.44 14.31
C HIS A 477 0.22 16.96 14.37
N ARG A 478 1.32 17.45 14.94
CA ARG A 478 1.58 18.90 15.07
C ARG A 478 1.51 19.66 13.73
N MET A 479 2.00 19.06 12.65
CA MET A 479 2.07 19.71 11.32
C MET A 479 0.69 19.99 10.71
N VAL A 480 -0.36 19.29 11.13
CA VAL A 480 -1.70 19.38 10.51
C VAL A 480 -2.72 20.07 11.44
N ARG A 481 -2.31 20.43 12.67
CA ARG A 481 -3.16 21.15 13.63
C ARG A 481 -3.71 22.45 13.07
N THR A 482 -2.88 23.20 12.34
CA THR A 482 -3.29 24.46 11.68
C THR A 482 -4.42 24.23 10.71
N ASP A 483 -4.31 23.19 9.88
CA ASP A 483 -5.23 22.89 8.79
C ASP A 483 -6.55 22.36 9.33
N VAL A 484 -6.50 21.53 10.37
CA VAL A 484 -7.69 21.05 11.09
C VAL A 484 -8.44 22.24 11.68
N LEU A 485 -7.75 23.15 12.37
CA LEU A 485 -8.39 24.35 12.94
C LEU A 485 -8.97 25.27 11.88
N ASP A 486 -8.26 25.54 10.77
CA ASP A 486 -8.78 26.37 9.68
C ASP A 486 -10.04 25.77 9.07
N GLN A 487 -10.07 24.46 8.86
CA GLN A 487 -11.22 23.78 8.28
C GLN A 487 -12.43 23.72 9.23
N VAL A 488 -12.20 23.69 10.55
CA VAL A 488 -13.26 23.76 11.57
C VAL A 488 -13.78 25.19 11.70
N ILE A 489 -12.89 26.18 11.83
CA ILE A 489 -13.23 27.60 11.93
C ILE A 489 -13.99 28.06 10.68
N ALA A 490 -13.50 27.75 9.48
CA ALA A 490 -14.17 28.11 8.24
C ALA A 490 -15.60 27.52 8.16
N ARG A 491 -15.80 26.26 8.60
CA ARG A 491 -17.15 25.65 8.62
C ARG A 491 -18.10 26.35 9.58
N ILE A 492 -17.60 26.86 10.70
CA ILE A 492 -18.38 27.66 11.65
C ILE A 492 -18.71 29.02 11.03
N GLU A 493 -17.71 29.73 10.47
CA GLU A 493 -17.87 31.06 9.86
C GLU A 493 -18.82 31.05 8.66
N PHE A 494 -18.70 30.05 7.78
CA PHE A 494 -19.55 29.88 6.60
C PHE A 494 -20.89 29.20 6.90
N ARG A 495 -21.21 28.94 8.18
CA ARG A 495 -22.50 28.38 8.62
C ARG A 495 -22.83 27.03 7.93
N ALA A 496 -21.86 26.13 7.86
CA ALA A 496 -22.09 24.79 7.34
C ALA A 496 -23.12 24.03 8.20
N GLU A 497 -23.84 23.08 7.60
CA GLU A 497 -24.79 22.23 8.35
C GLU A 497 -24.10 21.46 9.49
N SER A 498 -22.80 21.18 9.35
CA SER A 498 -21.91 20.57 10.35
C SER A 498 -21.37 21.50 11.42
N SER A 499 -21.78 22.78 11.44
CA SER A 499 -21.39 23.75 12.48
C SER A 499 -21.56 23.24 13.91
N PRO A 500 -22.67 22.60 14.35
CA PRO A 500 -22.79 22.14 15.74
C PRO A 500 -21.76 21.06 16.10
N SER A 501 -21.48 20.11 15.20
CA SER A 501 -20.44 19.10 15.40
C SER A 501 -19.03 19.69 15.39
N CYS A 502 -18.79 20.73 14.58
CA CYS A 502 -17.53 21.48 14.59
C CYS A 502 -17.31 22.25 15.90
N ILE A 503 -18.38 22.82 16.47
CA ILE A 503 -18.33 23.49 17.78
C ILE A 503 -18.09 22.49 18.90
N GLU A 504 -18.73 21.30 18.84
CA GLU A 504 -18.46 20.21 19.77
C GLU A 504 -16.98 19.78 19.70
N LEU A 505 -16.43 19.60 18.49
CA LEU A 505 -15.01 19.30 18.30
C LEU A 505 -14.12 20.41 18.88
N LEU A 506 -14.41 21.68 18.60
CA LEU A 506 -13.66 22.80 19.18
C LEU A 506 -13.71 22.78 20.71
N GLY A 507 -14.87 22.46 21.31
CA GLY A 507 -15.06 22.26 22.75
C GLY A 507 -14.15 21.19 23.32
N ARG A 508 -14.11 20.01 22.67
CA ARG A 508 -13.21 18.92 23.09
C ARG A 508 -11.74 19.30 22.97
N LEU A 509 -11.35 19.99 21.89
CA LEU A 509 -9.98 20.46 21.71
C LEU A 509 -9.57 21.49 22.79
N VAL A 510 -10.45 22.43 23.14
CA VAL A 510 -10.22 23.42 24.20
C VAL A 510 -10.13 22.76 25.57
N ALA A 511 -10.97 21.76 25.84
CA ALA A 511 -10.95 21.04 27.11
C ALA A 511 -9.70 20.18 27.29
N GLU A 512 -9.24 19.50 26.23
CA GLU A 512 -8.10 18.57 26.32
C GLU A 512 -6.74 19.23 26.11
N PHE A 513 -6.66 20.30 25.29
CA PHE A 513 -5.40 20.95 24.93
C PHE A 513 -5.42 22.48 25.14
N PRO A 514 -5.82 22.99 26.32
CA PRO A 514 -5.98 24.43 26.56
C PRO A 514 -4.66 25.20 26.41
N GLU A 515 -3.55 24.65 26.92
CA GLU A 515 -2.24 25.30 26.86
C GLU A 515 -1.71 25.42 25.43
N THR A 516 -1.88 24.38 24.62
CA THR A 516 -1.41 24.36 23.22
C THR A 516 -2.19 25.36 22.38
N LEU A 517 -3.51 25.44 22.57
CA LEU A 517 -4.36 26.39 21.87
C LEU A 517 -4.10 27.84 22.30
N ALA A 518 -3.92 28.08 23.61
CA ALA A 518 -3.65 29.41 24.14
C ALA A 518 -2.27 29.97 23.71
N THR A 519 -1.27 29.11 23.52
CA THR A 519 0.10 29.54 23.16
C THR A 519 0.33 29.62 21.66
N GLU A 520 -0.06 28.59 20.89
CA GLU A 520 0.30 28.46 19.48
C GLU A 520 -0.80 28.92 18.51
N TYR A 521 -2.09 28.80 18.87
CA TYR A 521 -3.21 28.95 17.92
C TYR A 521 -4.21 30.06 18.28
N LEU A 522 -3.90 30.86 19.29
CA LEU A 522 -4.79 31.89 19.82
C LEU A 522 -5.17 32.97 18.81
N THR A 523 -4.29 33.28 17.85
CA THR A 523 -4.56 34.26 16.78
C THR A 523 -5.74 33.82 15.91
N LYS A 524 -5.82 32.54 15.53
CA LYS A 524 -6.93 31.98 14.75
C LYS A 524 -8.24 32.01 15.52
N ILE A 525 -8.18 31.74 16.82
CA ILE A 525 -9.33 31.84 17.71
C ILE A 525 -9.79 33.31 17.80
N LYS A 526 -8.87 34.27 17.93
CA LYS A 526 -9.19 35.71 17.90
C LYS A 526 -9.85 36.11 16.57
N GLU A 527 -9.42 35.53 15.44
CA GLU A 527 -10.05 35.74 14.13
C GLU A 527 -11.50 35.25 14.09
N LEU A 528 -11.77 34.02 14.59
CA LEU A 528 -13.14 33.50 14.73
C LEU A 528 -14.02 34.45 15.55
N PHE A 529 -13.48 35.06 16.62
CA PHE A 529 -14.20 36.02 17.46
C PHE A 529 -14.46 37.37 16.78
N ASN A 530 -13.59 37.81 15.89
CA ASN A 530 -13.88 38.98 15.05
C ASN A 530 -15.06 38.69 14.09
N GLY A 531 -15.22 37.42 13.69
CA GLY A 531 -16.34 36.94 12.88
C GLY A 531 -17.66 36.74 13.64
N LEU A 532 -17.66 36.79 14.98
CA LEU A 532 -18.80 36.42 15.84
C LEU A 532 -20.10 37.19 15.53
N VAL A 533 -20.00 38.44 15.08
CA VAL A 533 -21.16 39.30 14.72
C VAL A 533 -21.96 38.73 13.58
N TYR A 534 -21.28 38.04 12.67
CA TYR A 534 -21.87 37.50 11.46
C TYR A 534 -22.41 36.09 11.70
N LEU A 535 -22.34 35.56 12.93
CA LEU A 535 -22.89 34.26 13.29
C LEU A 535 -24.30 34.41 13.87
N PRO A 536 -25.20 33.44 13.63
CA PRO A 536 -26.49 33.39 14.32
C PRO A 536 -26.30 33.39 15.85
N PRO A 537 -27.23 33.97 16.62
CA PRO A 537 -27.08 34.14 18.07
C PRO A 537 -26.89 32.81 18.81
N ASP A 538 -27.56 31.75 18.37
CA ASP A 538 -27.44 30.41 18.97
C ASP A 538 -26.05 29.81 18.77
N VAL A 539 -25.47 29.99 17.57
CA VAL A 539 -24.14 29.50 17.21
C VAL A 539 -23.07 30.31 17.94
N ALA A 540 -23.24 31.63 17.98
CA ALA A 540 -22.33 32.53 18.67
C ALA A 540 -22.29 32.25 20.19
N GLU A 541 -23.46 31.99 20.82
CA GLU A 541 -23.53 31.59 22.23
C GLU A 541 -22.74 30.30 22.49
N GLN A 542 -22.87 29.29 21.62
CA GLN A 542 -22.14 28.03 21.78
C GLN A 542 -20.63 28.17 21.57
N VAL A 543 -20.20 28.89 20.54
CA VAL A 543 -18.77 29.19 20.30
C VAL A 543 -18.17 29.93 21.49
N MET A 544 -18.91 30.90 22.03
CA MET A 544 -18.48 31.63 23.22
C MET A 544 -18.28 30.71 24.42
N LEU A 545 -19.25 29.85 24.74
CA LEU A 545 -19.16 28.91 25.85
C LEU A 545 -17.98 27.95 25.72
N VAL A 546 -17.72 27.47 24.50
CA VAL A 546 -16.64 26.54 24.19
C VAL A 546 -15.25 27.14 24.36
N VAL A 547 -15.06 28.40 23.96
CA VAL A 547 -13.74 29.03 23.96
C VAL A 547 -13.42 29.75 25.28
N LEU A 548 -14.44 30.03 26.08
CA LEU A 548 -14.32 30.71 27.38
C LEU A 548 -13.24 30.15 28.30
N PRO A 549 -13.01 28.83 28.42
CA PRO A 549 -11.93 28.30 29.27
C PRO A 549 -10.54 28.87 28.94
N LEU A 550 -10.30 29.29 27.68
CA LEU A 550 -9.02 29.89 27.27
C LEU A 550 -8.77 31.28 27.88
N THR A 551 -9.80 31.99 28.36
CA THR A 551 -9.62 33.31 29.00
C THR A 551 -8.86 33.20 30.33
N HIS A 552 -8.85 32.03 30.97
CA HIS A 552 -8.06 31.80 32.19
C HIS A 552 -6.56 31.65 31.91
N TYR A 553 -6.17 31.38 30.66
CA TYR A 553 -4.77 31.12 30.28
C TYR A 553 -4.07 32.36 29.67
N ASP A 554 -4.81 33.22 28.96
CA ASP A 554 -4.26 34.46 28.39
C ASP A 554 -5.13 35.69 28.71
N GLN A 555 -4.56 36.61 29.50
CA GLN A 555 -5.19 37.90 29.81
C GLN A 555 -5.40 38.74 28.53
N GLY A 556 -4.51 38.63 27.54
CA GLY A 556 -4.63 39.36 26.28
C GLY A 556 -5.84 38.91 25.45
N PHE A 557 -6.23 37.64 25.55
CA PHE A 557 -7.44 37.10 24.95
C PHE A 557 -8.70 37.59 25.65
N CYS A 558 -8.68 37.62 26.98
CA CYS A 558 -9.75 38.17 27.80
C CYS A 558 -10.03 39.64 27.43
N ASP A 559 -8.99 40.47 27.35
CA ASP A 559 -9.10 41.88 26.97
C ASP A 559 -9.63 42.04 25.52
N HIS A 560 -9.16 41.19 24.60
CA HIS A 560 -9.65 41.17 23.22
C HIS A 560 -11.12 40.80 23.13
N LEU A 561 -11.55 39.75 23.82
CA LEU A 561 -12.95 39.31 23.89
C LEU A 561 -13.85 40.43 24.42
N MET A 562 -13.45 41.07 25.51
CA MET A 562 -14.17 42.20 26.09
C MET A 562 -14.27 43.38 25.12
N LEU A 563 -13.20 43.69 24.39
CA LEU A 563 -13.20 44.75 23.38
C LEU A 563 -14.16 44.43 22.23
N VAL A 564 -14.14 43.19 21.74
CA VAL A 564 -15.03 42.68 20.68
C VAL A 564 -16.49 42.78 21.15
N LEU A 565 -16.84 42.21 22.30
CA LEU A 565 -18.21 42.26 22.85
C LEU A 565 -18.69 43.69 23.08
N ARG A 566 -17.84 44.56 23.65
CA ARG A 566 -18.16 45.98 23.85
C ARG A 566 -18.44 46.69 22.53
N LYS A 567 -17.65 46.43 21.49
CA LYS A 567 -17.87 47.01 20.15
C LYS A 567 -19.22 46.55 19.58
N HIS A 568 -19.60 45.29 19.79
CA HIS A 568 -20.83 44.71 19.26
C HIS A 568 -22.10 45.14 19.99
N MET A 569 -22.02 45.52 21.25
CA MET A 569 -23.13 46.19 21.96
C MET A 569 -23.61 47.48 21.27
N PHE A 570 -22.71 48.19 20.57
CA PHE A 570 -23.03 49.41 19.84
C PHE A 570 -23.24 49.18 18.34
N SER A 571 -23.32 47.91 17.91
CA SER A 571 -23.65 47.58 16.52
C SER A 571 -25.08 48.00 16.20
N ARG A 572 -25.32 48.38 14.93
CA ARG A 572 -26.67 48.75 14.45
C ARG A 572 -27.59 47.55 14.35
N ASP A 573 -27.01 46.37 14.20
CA ASP A 573 -27.72 45.11 14.06
C ASP A 573 -28.31 44.66 15.41
N LEU A 574 -29.49 44.05 15.37
CA LEU A 574 -30.14 43.53 16.58
C LEU A 574 -29.52 42.21 17.02
N GLU A 575 -29.20 41.32 16.06
CA GLU A 575 -28.59 40.02 16.34
C GLU A 575 -27.19 40.20 16.92
N GLY A 576 -26.36 41.07 16.34
CA GLY A 576 -25.05 41.43 16.90
C GLY A 576 -25.10 41.99 18.32
N ARG A 577 -26.13 42.76 18.67
CA ARG A 577 -26.34 43.25 20.05
C ARG A 577 -26.80 42.15 21.00
N GLN A 578 -27.64 41.23 20.53
CA GLN A 578 -28.09 40.07 21.29
C GLN A 578 -26.89 39.16 21.62
N VAL A 579 -26.04 38.86 20.63
CA VAL A 579 -24.81 38.07 20.81
C VAL A 579 -23.89 38.73 21.84
N ALA A 580 -23.67 40.05 21.74
CA ALA A 580 -22.85 40.78 22.70
C ALA A 580 -23.39 40.68 24.14
N LEU A 581 -24.70 40.78 24.31
CA LEU A 581 -25.35 40.75 25.62
C LEU A 581 -25.33 39.34 26.22
N VAL A 582 -25.61 38.31 25.41
CA VAL A 582 -25.45 36.89 25.80
C VAL A 582 -23.99 36.62 26.18
N GLY A 583 -23.05 37.10 25.39
CA GLY A 583 -21.64 36.92 25.64
C GLY A 583 -21.15 37.54 26.93
N LEU A 584 -21.58 38.77 27.24
CA LEU A 584 -21.29 39.43 28.50
C LEU A 584 -21.94 38.73 29.69
N LEU A 585 -23.16 38.21 29.53
CA LEU A 585 -23.79 37.40 30.59
C LEU A 585 -22.99 36.13 30.88
N VAL A 586 -22.59 35.39 29.85
CA VAL A 586 -21.78 34.18 29.96
C VAL A 586 -20.42 34.48 30.62
N PHE A 587 -19.79 35.58 30.21
CA PHE A 587 -18.53 36.03 30.77
C PHE A 587 -18.64 36.42 32.25
N LEU A 588 -19.74 37.10 32.64
CA LEU A 588 -20.01 37.44 34.04
C LEU A 588 -20.30 36.21 34.90
N THR A 589 -20.98 35.20 34.36
CA THR A 589 -21.29 33.96 35.11
C THR A 589 -20.09 33.06 35.35
N THR A 590 -18.98 33.28 34.65
CA THR A 590 -17.77 32.44 34.74
C THR A 590 -16.61 33.12 35.45
N LEU A 591 -16.66 34.44 35.63
CA LEU A 591 -15.74 35.20 36.48
C LEU A 591 -16.11 35.18 37.97
N THR A 592 -17.34 34.79 38.30
CA THR A 592 -17.81 34.54 39.68
C THR A 592 -17.62 33.09 40.05
#